data_AF-P16643-F1
#
_entry.id   AF-P16643-F1
#
_cell.length_a   1.000
_cell.length_b   1.000
_cell.length_c   1.000
_cell.angle_alpha   90.00
_cell.angle_beta   90.00
_cell.angle_gamma   90.00
#
_symmetry.space_group_name_H-M   'P 1'
#
loop_
_entity.id
_entity.type
_entity.pdbx_description
1 polymer ?
#
loop_
_entity_poly.entity_id
_entity_poly.type
_entity_poly.pdbx_seq_one_letter_code
_entity_poly.pdbx_strand_id
1 'polypeptide(L)'
;MTDLKITLVNEDGESTISGKGHPLPAPLIFPPIYCFCFIQYKTEGKLWDKNDFQIKSGKIEFGGEEYDITESKGTWSKDDEENHIKVSLHLIVPPKKIFQKNF
;
A
#
# COMPACT_ATOMS: atom_id res chain seq x y z
N MET A 1 -4.87 11.82 11.08
CA MET A 1 -4.36 10.59 10.44
C MET A 1 -5.08 9.40 11.04
N THR A 2 -5.36 8.40 10.21
CA THR A 2 -6.15 7.22 10.58
C THR A 2 -5.21 6.03 10.63
N ASP A 3 -5.55 5.02 11.42
CA ASP A 3 -4.86 3.74 11.35
C ASP A 3 -5.06 3.13 9.97
N LEU A 4 -3.94 2.79 9.35
CA LEU A 4 -3.86 2.16 8.04
C LEU A 4 -3.00 0.91 8.20
N LYS A 5 -3.45 -0.19 7.62
CA LYS A 5 -2.65 -1.40 7.49
C LYS A 5 -2.78 -1.94 6.08
N ILE A 6 -1.65 -2.27 5.48
CA ILE A 6 -1.58 -2.92 4.19
C ILE A 6 -0.88 -4.26 4.39
N THR A 7 -1.54 -5.31 3.94
CA THR A 7 -1.01 -6.68 3.90
C THR A 7 -0.82 -7.07 2.45
N LEU A 8 0.37 -7.49 2.05
CA LEU A 8 0.73 -7.84 0.68
C LEU A 8 1.28 -9.26 0.64
N VAL A 9 0.93 -10.00 -0.40
CA VAL A 9 1.38 -11.38 -0.62
C VAL A 9 2.11 -11.45 -1.95
N ASN A 10 3.34 -11.95 -1.92
CA ASN A 10 4.15 -12.21 -3.11
C ASN A 10 4.69 -13.65 -3.11
N GLU A 11 5.75 -13.91 -3.90
CA GLU A 11 6.44 -15.20 -3.92
C GLU A 11 7.25 -15.50 -2.65
N ASP A 12 7.69 -14.47 -1.92
CA ASP A 12 8.46 -14.59 -0.69
C ASP A 12 7.58 -14.77 0.56
N GLY A 13 6.26 -14.65 0.41
CA GLY A 13 5.25 -14.82 1.46
C GLY A 13 4.41 -13.57 1.69
N GLU A 14 3.91 -13.43 2.92
CA GLU A 14 3.14 -12.27 3.37
C GLU A 14 4.06 -11.22 3.99
N SER A 15 3.77 -9.95 3.71
CA SER A 15 4.43 -8.81 4.33
C SER A 15 3.40 -7.75 4.67
N THR A 16 3.57 -7.09 5.81
CA THR A 16 2.63 -6.07 6.29
C THR A 16 3.34 -4.76 6.56
N ILE A 17 2.60 -3.67 6.38
CA ILE A 17 2.93 -2.36 6.92
C ILE A 17 1.72 -1.84 7.66
N SER A 18 1.91 -1.38 8.90
CA SER A 18 0.84 -0.80 9.72
C SER A 18 1.33 0.45 10.44
N GLY A 19 0.44 1.42 10.64
CA GLY A 19 0.79 2.66 11.35
C GLY A 19 -0.26 3.75 11.12
N LYS A 20 0.12 4.99 11.41
CA LYS A 20 -0.71 6.15 11.06
C LYS A 20 -0.46 6.48 9.60
N GLY A 21 -1.48 6.30 8.76
CA GLY A 21 -1.35 6.48 7.32
C GLY A 21 -2.44 7.36 6.72
N HIS A 22 -2.18 7.85 5.52
CA HIS A 22 -3.19 8.49 4.68
C HIS A 22 -2.90 8.23 3.19
N PRO A 23 -3.94 8.13 2.36
CA PRO A 23 -3.77 8.06 0.92
C PRO A 23 -3.25 9.39 0.37
N LEU A 24 -2.38 9.32 -0.63
CA LEU A 24 -1.87 10.46 -1.39
C LEU A 24 -2.64 10.63 -2.71
N PRO A 25 -2.69 11.86 -3.26
CA PRO A 25 -3.09 12.09 -4.64
C PRO A 25 -2.39 11.13 -5.61
N ALA A 26 -3.15 10.55 -6.53
CA ALA A 26 -2.58 9.80 -7.65
C ALA A 26 -3.35 10.13 -8.93
N PRO A 27 -2.73 9.92 -10.10
CA PRO A 27 -3.41 10.10 -11.39
C PRO A 27 -4.71 9.31 -11.48
N LEU A 28 -5.71 9.91 -12.14
CA LEU A 28 -6.98 9.24 -12.48
C LEU A 28 -6.78 8.32 -13.68
N ILE A 29 -6.05 7.23 -13.46
CA ILE A 29 -5.83 6.17 -14.45
C ILE A 29 -6.51 4.87 -14.02
N PHE A 30 -6.70 3.96 -14.97
CA PHE A 30 -7.28 2.64 -14.73
C PHE A 30 -6.43 1.55 -15.40
N PRO A 31 -6.05 0.47 -14.67
CA PRO A 31 -6.33 0.22 -13.25
C PRO A 31 -5.71 1.28 -12.32
N PRO A 32 -6.30 1.47 -11.12
CA PRO A 32 -5.93 2.60 -10.27
C PRO A 32 -4.52 2.44 -9.66
N ILE A 33 -3.89 3.57 -9.35
CA ILE A 33 -2.68 3.62 -8.54
C ILE A 33 -3.06 4.03 -7.11
N TYR A 34 -2.65 3.24 -6.14
CA TYR A 34 -2.77 3.56 -4.74
C TYR A 34 -1.44 4.04 -4.18
N CYS A 35 -1.40 5.29 -3.74
CA CYS A 35 -0.24 5.87 -3.08
C CYS A 35 -0.61 6.13 -1.64
N PHE A 36 0.21 5.70 -0.69
CA PHE A 36 0.00 5.89 0.73
C PHE A 36 1.25 6.47 1.36
N CYS A 37 1.06 7.33 2.35
CA CYS A 37 2.12 7.78 3.24
C CYS A 37 1.83 7.24 4.64
N PHE A 38 2.81 6.58 5.24
CA PHE A 38 2.76 6.11 6.62
C PHE A 38 3.77 6.85 7.47
N ILE A 39 3.37 7.19 8.69
CA ILE A 39 4.23 7.64 9.77
C ILE A 39 4.03 6.73 10.99
N GLN A 40 4.98 6.73 11.91
CA GLN A 40 4.94 5.88 13.12
C GLN A 40 4.60 4.42 12.78
N TYR A 41 5.24 3.92 11.74
CA TYR A 41 4.87 2.66 11.09
C TYR A 41 5.75 1.50 11.56
N LYS A 42 5.27 0.29 11.34
CA LYS A 42 6.01 -0.94 11.49
C LYS A 42 5.83 -1.78 10.24
N THR A 43 6.92 -2.38 9.78
CA THR A 43 6.94 -3.30 8.65
C THR A 43 7.29 -4.70 9.14
N GLU A 44 6.64 -5.71 8.58
CA GLU A 44 6.95 -7.12 8.79
C GLU A 44 7.01 -7.83 7.43
N GLY A 45 7.85 -8.86 7.33
CA GLY A 45 8.06 -9.63 6.10
C GLY A 45 9.15 -9.05 5.19
N LYS A 46 9.52 -9.83 4.16
CA LYS A 46 10.72 -9.61 3.32
C LYS A 46 10.50 -8.66 2.15
N LEU A 47 9.25 -8.33 1.84
CA LEU A 47 8.91 -7.49 0.69
C LEU A 47 9.52 -6.08 0.80
N TRP A 48 9.77 -5.62 2.03
CA TRP A 48 10.37 -4.31 2.33
C TRP A 48 11.89 -4.28 2.18
N ASP A 49 12.55 -5.41 1.89
CA ASP A 49 14.00 -5.47 1.68
C ASP A 49 14.40 -4.91 0.30
N LYS A 50 13.43 -4.74 -0.62
CA LYS A 50 13.63 -4.20 -1.97
C LYS A 50 12.66 -3.05 -2.21
N ASN A 51 13.12 -2.01 -2.90
CA ASN A 51 12.32 -0.81 -3.17
C ASN A 51 11.21 -1.05 -4.21
N ASP A 52 11.33 -2.09 -5.03
CA ASP A 52 10.32 -2.52 -6.00
C ASP A 52 10.05 -4.02 -5.90
N PHE A 53 8.79 -4.40 -6.09
CA PHE A 53 8.33 -5.77 -5.85
C PHE A 53 7.05 -6.06 -6.63
N GLN A 54 6.83 -7.35 -6.91
CA GLN A 54 5.59 -7.85 -7.50
C GLN A 54 4.67 -8.37 -6.42
N ILE A 55 3.38 -8.11 -6.54
CA ILE A 55 2.34 -8.47 -5.57
C ILE A 55 1.33 -9.35 -6.29
N LYS A 56 1.04 -10.52 -5.73
CA LYS A 56 0.01 -11.43 -6.24
C LYS A 56 -1.38 -11.03 -5.74
N SER A 57 -1.46 -10.68 -4.47
CA SER A 57 -2.68 -10.20 -3.82
C SER A 57 -2.33 -9.43 -2.55
N GLY A 58 -3.33 -8.80 -1.95
CA GLY A 58 -3.17 -8.13 -0.68
C GLY A 58 -4.48 -7.52 -0.21
N LYS A 59 -4.39 -6.73 0.85
CA LYS A 59 -5.53 -6.06 1.48
C LYS A 59 -5.11 -4.74 2.10
N ILE A 60 -5.99 -3.76 2.00
CA ILE A 60 -5.92 -2.47 2.69
C ILE A 60 -7.00 -2.47 3.76
N GLU A 61 -6.62 -2.23 5.01
CA GLU A 61 -7.51 -1.99 6.13
C GLU A 61 -7.41 -0.50 6.49
N PHE A 62 -8.49 0.27 6.28
CA PHE A 62 -8.50 1.72 6.50
C PHE A 62 -9.88 2.19 6.97
N GLY A 63 -9.92 2.87 8.12
CA GLY A 63 -11.17 3.46 8.62
C GLY A 63 -12.28 2.45 8.95
N GLY A 64 -11.91 1.21 9.31
CA GLY A 64 -12.86 0.12 9.57
C GLY A 64 -13.33 -0.63 8.32
N GLU A 65 -12.90 -0.19 7.13
CA GLU A 65 -13.22 -0.84 5.86
C GLU A 65 -12.03 -1.63 5.33
N GLU A 66 -12.34 -2.73 4.64
CA GLU A 66 -11.35 -3.55 3.92
C GLU A 66 -11.49 -3.40 2.40
N TYR A 67 -10.35 -3.43 1.71
CA TYR A 67 -10.25 -3.36 0.25
C TYR A 67 -9.20 -4.34 -0.25
N ASP A 68 -9.57 -5.14 -1.25
CA ASP A 68 -8.63 -6.07 -1.87
C ASP A 68 -7.60 -5.33 -2.72
N ILE A 69 -6.35 -5.79 -2.64
CA ILE A 69 -5.31 -5.49 -3.61
C ILE A 69 -5.19 -6.70 -4.52
N THR A 70 -5.46 -6.49 -5.79
CA THR A 70 -5.24 -7.45 -6.87
C THR A 70 -3.78 -7.47 -7.30
N GLU A 71 -3.44 -8.31 -8.27
CA GLU A 71 -2.09 -8.37 -8.84
C GLU A 71 -1.60 -6.97 -9.21
N SER A 72 -0.41 -6.62 -8.72
CA SER A 72 0.10 -5.25 -8.75
C SER A 72 1.63 -5.24 -8.76
N LYS A 73 2.20 -4.14 -9.26
CA LYS A 73 3.59 -3.77 -8.98
C LYS A 73 3.62 -2.77 -7.83
N GLY A 74 4.40 -3.05 -6.80
CA GLY A 74 4.61 -2.13 -5.69
C GLY A 74 5.98 -1.48 -5.73
N THR A 75 6.04 -0.26 -5.20
CA THR A 75 7.29 0.40 -4.82
C THR A 75 7.15 1.04 -3.44
N TRP A 76 8.26 1.21 -2.74
CA TRP A 76 8.31 2.06 -1.57
C TRP A 76 9.54 2.96 -1.57
N SER A 77 9.41 4.10 -0.91
CA SER A 77 10.53 4.97 -0.58
C SER A 77 10.38 5.49 0.83
N LYS A 78 11.49 5.59 1.55
CA LYS A 78 11.53 6.13 2.91
C LYS A 78 12.22 7.49 2.89
N ASP A 79 11.66 8.41 3.65
CA ASP A 79 12.28 9.68 4.01
C ASP A 79 12.72 9.56 5.48
N ASP A 80 14.03 9.50 5.70
CA ASP A 80 14.61 9.34 7.04
C ASP A 80 14.49 10.62 7.87
N GLU A 81 14.42 11.80 7.25
CA GLU A 81 14.32 13.08 7.96
C GLU A 81 12.91 13.25 8.54
N GLU A 82 11.90 12.97 7.73
CA GLU A 82 10.49 13.06 8.12
C GLU A 82 9.95 11.78 8.78
N ASN A 83 10.77 10.72 8.83
CA ASN A 83 10.43 9.38 9.31
C ASN A 83 9.10 8.86 8.72
N HIS A 84 8.91 9.06 7.42
CA HIS A 84 7.76 8.56 6.70
C HIS A 84 8.17 7.56 5.61
N ILE A 85 7.26 6.63 5.31
CA ILE A 85 7.42 5.72 4.17
C ILE A 85 6.24 5.92 3.22
N LYS A 86 6.56 6.10 1.95
CA LYS A 86 5.61 6.19 0.86
C LYS A 86 5.55 4.84 0.18
N VAL A 87 4.35 4.27 0.06
CA VAL A 87 4.10 3.01 -0.64
C VAL A 87 3.20 3.30 -1.83
N SER A 88 3.65 2.93 -3.02
CA SER A 88 2.90 3.08 -4.26
C SER A 88 2.58 1.71 -4.84
N LEU A 89 1.31 1.46 -5.14
CA LEU A 89 0.80 0.21 -5.68
C LEU A 89 0.15 0.49 -7.03
N HIS A 90 0.75 -0.04 -8.08
CA HIS A 90 0.28 0.04 -9.46
C HIS A 90 -0.48 -1.24 -9.79
N LEU A 91 -1.80 -1.18 -9.73
CA LEU A 91 -2.63 -2.36 -9.99
C LEU A 91 -2.55 -2.75 -11.47
N ILE A 92 -2.46 -4.04 -11.74
CA ILE A 92 -2.48 -4.63 -13.09
C ILE A 92 -3.91 -5.03 -13.45
N VAL A 93 -4.68 -5.47 -12.45
CA VAL A 93 -6.10 -5.83 -12.59
C VAL A 93 -6.90 -4.94 -11.65
N PRO A 94 -8.05 -4.39 -12.03
CA PRO A 94 -8.86 -3.60 -11.11
C PRO A 94 -9.48 -4.47 -10.00
N PRO A 95 -9.58 -3.95 -8.75
CA PRO A 95 -10.19 -4.69 -7.65
C PRO A 95 -11.72 -4.59 -7.75
N LYS A 96 -12.44 -5.52 -7.10
CA LYS A 96 -13.91 -5.52 -7.07
C LYS A 96 -14.47 -4.28 -6.36
N LYS A 97 -13.80 -3.86 -5.28
CA LYS A 97 -14.13 -2.67 -4.50
C LYS A 97 -12.94 -1.72 -4.57
N ILE A 98 -13.11 -0.60 -5.27
CA ILE A 98 -12.06 0.40 -5.42
C ILE A 98 -11.90 1.17 -4.11
N PHE A 99 -10.67 1.29 -3.62
CA PHE A 99 -10.34 2.22 -2.55
C PHE A 99 -10.60 3.66 -3.02
N GLN A 100 -11.68 4.28 -2.55
CA GLN A 100 -12.04 5.65 -2.92
C GLN A 100 -11.27 6.66 -2.07
N LYS A 101 -10.59 7.58 -2.75
CA LYS A 101 -9.94 8.73 -2.12
C LYS A 101 -11.00 9.82 -1.95
N ASN A 102 -11.58 9.94 -0.75
CA ASN A 102 -12.35 11.13 -0.41
C ASN A 102 -11.33 12.28 -0.25
N PHE A 103 -11.27 13.19 -1.22
CA PHE A 103 -10.59 14.48 -1.07
C PHE A 103 -11.56 15.51 -0.53
#